data_AF-A0A1Z8RMN3-F1
#
_entry.id   AF-A0A1Z8RMN3-F1
#
_cell.length_a   1.000
_cell.length_b   1.000
_cell.length_c   1.000
_cell.angle_alpha   90.00
_cell.angle_beta   90.00
_cell.angle_gamma   90.00
#
_symmetry.space_group_name_H-M   'P 1'
#
loop_
_entity.id
_entity.type
_entity.pdbx_description
1 polymer ?
#
loop_
_entity_poly.entity_id
_entity_poly.type
_entity_poly.pdbx_seq_one_letter_code
_entity_poly.pdbx_strand_id
1 'polypeptide(L)'
;MPQELRCSVRSIEYFNHDTRKVVMDVPPGADLSFNAGQYLELHIPEKKCPFSIASSPHQRDLIELHIRPTPGSEDSQHIEAILDNARELTITIPKGDCYLTSSPPRPLILIAASTGVTQMKSIIEFILHHGVVQPIALYWGVVADSDLYMNDLCESWAQHDLVTYEPVVSEPETSPDWTGRTGLVGDAVLSDFEDLSDVSVVVGGGPAMVYATLDRFVERGLPEANMQSDIFSYAPRPTD
;
A
#
# COMPACT_ATOMS: atom_id res chain seq x y z
N MET A 1 -11.80 17.04 7.06
CA MET A 1 -12.55 17.08 5.79
C MET A 1 -11.55 17.12 4.65
N PRO A 2 -11.83 16.50 3.49
CA PRO A 2 -10.93 16.58 2.35
C PRO A 2 -10.68 18.03 1.93
N GLN A 3 -9.44 18.35 1.60
CA GLN A 3 -8.99 19.66 1.13
C GLN A 3 -8.17 19.51 -0.15
N GLU A 4 -8.12 20.57 -0.94
CA GLU A 4 -7.27 20.65 -2.12
C GLU A 4 -5.96 21.35 -1.76
N LEU A 5 -4.82 20.76 -2.14
CA LEU A 5 -3.49 21.32 -1.93
C LEU A 5 -2.73 21.37 -3.26
N ARG A 6 -1.89 22.39 -3.41
CA ARG A 6 -0.92 22.51 -4.51
C ARG A 6 0.47 22.31 -3.93
N CYS A 7 1.04 21.14 -4.11
CA CYS A 7 2.29 20.74 -3.49
C CYS A 7 3.45 20.91 -4.49
N SER A 8 4.56 21.51 -4.06
CA SER A 8 5.76 21.58 -4.89
C SER A 8 6.42 20.20 -4.98
N VAL A 9 6.89 19.81 -6.16
CA VAL A 9 7.58 18.53 -6.35
C VAL A 9 9.01 18.66 -5.85
N ARG A 10 9.34 17.91 -4.80
CA ARG A 10 10.68 17.86 -4.20
C ARG A 10 11.60 16.97 -5.03
N SER A 11 11.15 15.76 -5.36
CA SER A 11 11.87 14.84 -6.24
C SER A 11 10.93 13.84 -6.93
N ILE A 12 11.36 13.35 -8.08
CA ILE A 12 10.77 12.21 -8.77
C ILE A 12 11.93 11.27 -9.13
N GLU A 13 11.91 10.08 -8.56
CA GLU A 13 12.95 9.05 -8.72
C GLU A 13 12.30 7.75 -9.17
N TYR A 14 13.07 6.85 -9.77
CA TYR A 14 12.60 5.50 -10.10
C TYR A 14 13.15 4.52 -9.06
N PHE A 15 12.30 3.66 -8.50
CA PHE A 15 12.80 2.54 -7.68
C PHE A 15 13.35 1.43 -8.57
N ASN A 16 12.54 1.00 -9.54
CA ASN A 16 12.85 0.02 -10.56
C ASN A 16 12.07 0.36 -11.84
N HIS A 17 12.37 -0.34 -12.95
CA HIS A 17 11.67 -0.31 -14.25
C HIS A 17 10.76 0.90 -14.49
N ASP A 18 9.52 0.82 -13.99
CA ASP A 18 8.42 1.75 -14.25
C ASP A 18 7.81 2.39 -12.98
N THR A 19 8.25 2.04 -11.77
CA THR A 19 7.66 2.61 -10.54
C THR A 19 8.38 3.89 -10.12
N ARG A 20 7.66 5.01 -10.17
CA ARG A 20 8.15 6.33 -9.77
C ARG A 20 7.83 6.61 -8.30
N LYS A 21 8.87 6.98 -7.54
CA LYS A 21 8.78 7.63 -6.23
C LYS A 21 8.58 9.13 -6.45
N VAL A 22 7.43 9.66 -6.07
CA VAL A 22 7.13 11.10 -6.13
C VAL A 22 7.10 11.65 -4.71
N VAL A 23 8.00 12.58 -4.41
CA VAL A 23 8.04 13.28 -3.12
C VAL A 23 7.62 14.73 -3.34
N MET A 24 6.65 15.20 -2.56
CA MET A 24 6.10 16.55 -2.64
C MET A 24 6.22 17.26 -1.29
N ASP A 25 6.54 18.56 -1.34
CA ASP A 25 6.52 19.46 -0.19
C ASP A 25 5.10 19.98 0.07
N VAL A 26 4.69 19.95 1.34
CA VAL A 26 3.42 20.53 1.79
C VAL A 26 3.50 22.06 1.78
N PRO A 27 2.49 22.79 1.28
CA PRO A 27 2.48 24.25 1.31
C PRO A 27 2.66 24.82 2.72
N PRO A 28 3.46 25.89 2.89
CA PRO A 28 3.60 26.54 4.19
C PRO A 28 2.25 26.96 4.78
N GLY A 29 1.98 26.52 6.01
CA GLY A 29 0.73 26.84 6.73
C GLY A 29 -0.46 25.94 6.38
N ALA A 30 -0.32 24.99 5.45
CA ALA A 30 -1.33 23.96 5.24
C ALA A 30 -1.27 22.93 6.39
N ASP A 31 -2.44 22.48 6.84
CA ASP A 31 -2.56 21.41 7.83
C ASP A 31 -2.61 20.06 7.10
N LEU A 32 -1.47 19.36 7.02
CA LEU A 32 -1.43 17.99 6.49
C LEU A 32 -1.94 17.03 7.56
N SER A 33 -3.22 16.69 7.45
CA SER A 33 -3.91 15.74 8.34
C SER A 33 -4.46 14.56 7.55
N PHE A 34 -3.87 13.39 7.77
CA PHE A 34 -4.32 12.10 7.24
C PHE A 34 -3.94 10.98 8.22
N ASN A 35 -4.54 9.81 8.07
CA ASN A 35 -4.25 8.61 8.85
C ASN A 35 -3.44 7.61 8.03
N ALA A 36 -2.65 6.77 8.71
CA ALA A 36 -1.80 5.79 8.06
C ALA A 36 -2.64 4.76 7.30
N GLY A 37 -2.39 4.65 5.99
CA GLY A 37 -3.19 3.82 5.09
C GLY A 37 -4.13 4.59 4.16
N GLN A 38 -4.38 5.89 4.41
CA GLN A 38 -5.21 6.70 3.52
C GLN A 38 -4.54 6.99 2.18
N TYR A 39 -5.36 7.39 1.21
CA TYR A 39 -4.93 7.80 -0.12
C TYR A 39 -5.24 9.27 -0.39
N LEU A 40 -4.71 9.78 -1.50
CA LEU A 40 -5.07 11.07 -2.06
C LEU A 40 -5.53 10.92 -3.50
N GLU A 41 -6.18 11.95 -4.00
CA GLU A 41 -6.58 12.08 -5.40
C GLU A 41 -5.63 13.05 -6.11
N LEU A 42 -4.81 12.56 -7.04
CA LEU A 42 -3.99 13.39 -7.93
C LEU A 42 -4.84 13.95 -9.06
N HIS A 43 -4.78 15.26 -9.28
CA HIS A 43 -5.55 15.90 -10.34
C HIS A 43 -4.81 15.79 -11.66
N ILE A 44 -5.52 15.30 -12.68
CA ILE A 44 -5.05 15.28 -14.06
C ILE A 44 -6.13 15.90 -14.96
N PRO A 45 -5.92 16.11 -16.26
CA PRO A 45 -6.95 16.66 -17.14
C PRO A 45 -8.27 15.90 -16.99
N GLU A 46 -9.32 16.65 -16.66
CA GLU A 46 -10.72 16.21 -16.58
C GLU A 46 -11.07 15.17 -15.51
N LYS A 47 -10.11 14.74 -14.67
CA LYS A 47 -10.37 13.73 -13.63
C LYS A 47 -9.36 13.73 -12.48
N LYS A 48 -9.65 12.90 -11.48
CA LYS A 48 -8.80 12.70 -10.31
C LYS A 48 -8.48 11.22 -10.15
N CYS A 49 -7.19 10.90 -9.98
CA CYS A 49 -6.71 9.52 -9.88
C CYS A 49 -6.27 9.21 -8.45
N PRO A 50 -6.76 8.13 -7.82
CA PRO A 50 -6.40 7.79 -6.45
C PRO A 50 -5.01 7.17 -6.38
N PHE A 51 -4.22 7.59 -5.37
CA PHE A 51 -2.92 7.02 -5.03
C PHE A 51 -2.75 6.93 -3.52
N SER A 52 -2.46 5.74 -2.99
CA SER A 52 -2.13 5.55 -1.57
C SER A 52 -0.95 6.42 -1.17
N ILE A 53 -1.05 7.02 0.02
CA ILE A 53 0.05 7.82 0.56
C ILE A 53 1.08 6.86 1.15
N ALA A 54 2.32 6.94 0.68
CA ALA A 54 3.43 6.08 1.10
C ALA A 54 4.11 6.58 2.37
N SER A 55 4.15 7.91 2.57
CA SER A 55 4.68 8.50 3.79
C SER A 55 3.76 8.25 4.97
N SER A 56 4.34 8.17 6.16
CA SER A 56 3.58 8.03 7.39
C SER A 56 3.08 9.40 7.87
N PRO A 57 1.90 9.50 8.53
CA PRO A 57 1.34 10.79 8.97
C PRO A 57 2.16 11.56 10.02
N HIS A 58 3.21 10.95 10.59
CA HIS A 58 4.17 11.68 11.43
C HIS A 58 5.14 12.54 10.61
N GLN A 59 5.32 12.26 9.32
CA GLN A 59 6.12 13.05 8.38
C GLN A 59 5.26 14.19 7.80
N ARG A 60 5.12 15.28 8.56
CA ARG A 60 4.17 16.36 8.23
C ARG A 60 4.66 17.35 7.17
N ASP A 61 5.92 17.31 6.80
CA ASP A 61 6.55 18.23 5.84
C ASP A 61 6.46 17.74 4.39
N LEU A 62 6.18 16.45 4.18
CA LEU A 62 6.21 15.83 2.87
C LEU A 62 5.07 14.84 2.64
N ILE A 63 4.77 14.61 1.37
CA ILE A 63 3.90 13.54 0.89
C ILE A 63 4.71 12.70 -0.07
N GLU A 64 4.77 11.39 0.17
CA GLU A 64 5.41 10.41 -0.71
C GLU A 64 4.35 9.55 -1.40
N LEU A 65 4.45 9.37 -2.72
CA LEU A 65 3.60 8.50 -3.52
C LEU A 65 4.45 7.55 -4.35
N HIS A 66 3.98 6.32 -4.57
CA HIS A 66 4.57 5.41 -5.53
C HIS A 66 3.59 5.17 -6.67
N ILE A 67 3.99 5.58 -7.88
CA ILE A 67 3.14 5.58 -9.05
C ILE A 67 3.74 4.61 -10.06
N ARG A 68 2.97 3.58 -10.40
CA ARG A 68 3.31 2.65 -11.48
C ARG A 68 2.29 2.79 -12.61
N PRO A 69 2.73 3.06 -13.85
CA PRO A 69 1.81 3.19 -14.97
C PRO A 69 1.19 1.83 -15.32
N THR A 70 -0.09 1.84 -15.67
CA THR A 70 -0.76 0.67 -16.25
C THR A 70 -0.55 0.68 -17.77
N PRO A 71 0.05 -0.35 -18.38
CA PRO A 71 0.25 -0.41 -19.81
C PRO A 71 -1.05 -0.20 -20.59
N GLY A 72 -1.03 0.70 -21.58
CA GLY A 72 -2.21 1.00 -22.43
C GLY A 72 -3.28 1.90 -21.78
N SER A 73 -3.11 2.32 -20.52
CA SER A 73 -4.03 3.24 -19.85
C SER A 73 -3.78 4.69 -20.27
N GLU A 74 -4.80 5.36 -20.81
CA GLU A 74 -4.76 6.80 -21.13
C GLU A 74 -4.48 7.63 -19.87
N ASP A 75 -5.07 7.24 -18.75
CA ASP A 75 -4.84 7.83 -17.43
C ASP A 75 -3.35 7.82 -17.06
N SER A 76 -2.72 6.66 -17.24
CA SER A 76 -1.29 6.49 -16.95
C SER A 76 -0.43 7.33 -17.90
N GLN A 77 -0.78 7.41 -19.18
CA GLN A 77 -0.07 8.27 -20.13
C GLN A 77 -0.14 9.76 -19.73
N HIS A 78 -1.31 10.24 -19.32
CA HIS A 78 -1.45 11.61 -18.82
C HIS A 78 -0.66 11.84 -17.53
N ILE A 79 -0.70 10.90 -16.60
CA ILE A 79 0.07 11.00 -15.34
C ILE A 79 1.58 11.04 -15.65
N GLU A 80 2.09 10.13 -16.47
CA GLU A 80 3.51 10.10 -16.84
C GLU A 80 3.94 11.41 -17.52
N ALA A 81 3.14 11.94 -18.44
CA ALA A 81 3.43 13.21 -19.12
C ALA A 81 3.46 14.40 -18.14
N ILE A 82 2.60 14.40 -17.11
CA ILE A 82 2.65 15.40 -16.03
C ILE A 82 3.94 15.24 -15.23
N LEU A 83 4.24 14.02 -14.79
CA LEU A 83 5.38 13.74 -13.90
C LEU A 83 6.73 14.01 -14.57
N ASP A 84 6.86 13.89 -15.88
CA ASP A 84 8.12 14.17 -16.60
C ASP A 84 8.62 15.61 -16.43
N ASN A 85 7.73 16.57 -16.13
CA ASN A 85 8.08 17.98 -16.02
C ASN A 85 7.45 18.68 -14.80
N ALA A 86 6.92 17.91 -13.85
CA ALA A 86 6.17 18.47 -12.73
C ALA A 86 7.08 19.27 -11.77
N ARG A 87 6.74 20.54 -11.57
CA ARG A 87 7.27 21.37 -10.47
C ARG A 87 6.27 21.53 -9.32
N GLU A 88 5.00 21.33 -9.63
CA GLU A 88 3.88 21.43 -8.70
C GLU A 88 2.82 20.40 -9.13
N LEU A 89 2.14 19.79 -8.16
CA LEU A 89 1.03 18.88 -8.35
C LEU A 89 -0.16 19.32 -7.50
N THR A 90 -1.36 19.25 -8.06
CA THR A 90 -2.60 19.51 -7.32
C THR A 90 -3.21 18.19 -6.86
N ILE A 91 -3.56 18.11 -5.58
CA ILE A 91 -4.11 16.92 -4.93
C ILE A 91 -5.37 17.23 -4.13
N THR A 92 -6.22 16.23 -3.89
CA THR A 92 -7.27 16.26 -2.86
C THR A 92 -6.99 15.22 -1.78
N ILE A 93 -6.93 15.62 -0.51
CA ILE A 93 -6.47 14.80 0.62
C ILE A 93 -7.20 15.17 1.94
N PRO A 94 -7.42 14.24 2.89
CA PRO A 94 -7.28 12.79 2.75
C PRO A 94 -8.52 12.16 2.11
N LYS A 95 -8.34 10.93 1.61
CA LYS A 95 -9.37 10.04 1.08
C LYS A 95 -9.17 8.62 1.62
N GLY A 96 -10.21 7.80 1.54
CA GLY A 96 -10.17 6.40 1.96
C GLY A 96 -10.53 6.20 3.42
N ASP A 97 -11.12 5.04 3.68
CA ASP A 97 -11.62 4.61 4.98
C ASP A 97 -10.81 3.43 5.56
N CYS A 98 -9.88 2.88 4.77
CA CYS A 98 -8.95 1.83 5.19
C CYS A 98 -7.70 2.46 5.81
N TYR A 99 -7.72 2.72 7.11
CA TYR A 99 -6.61 3.36 7.82
C TYR A 99 -6.52 2.95 9.29
N LEU A 100 -5.35 3.16 9.88
CA LEU A 100 -5.12 3.02 11.32
C LEU A 100 -4.98 4.38 12.00
N THR A 101 -5.61 4.50 13.17
CA THR A 101 -5.43 5.63 14.09
C THR A 101 -4.56 5.26 15.29
N SER A 102 -4.34 3.96 15.52
CA SER A 102 -3.49 3.38 16.56
C SER A 102 -3.11 1.95 16.16
N SER A 103 -2.11 1.38 16.84
CA SER A 103 -1.78 -0.04 16.67
C SER A 103 -2.98 -0.91 17.11
N PRO A 104 -3.41 -1.91 16.32
CA PRO A 104 -4.51 -2.79 16.71
C PRO A 104 -4.19 -3.53 18.01
N PRO A 105 -5.18 -3.84 18.86
CA PRO A 105 -4.97 -4.56 20.12
C PRO A 105 -4.75 -6.07 19.94
N ARG A 106 -4.51 -6.52 18.70
CA ARG A 106 -4.33 -7.92 18.28
C ARG A 106 -3.27 -7.99 17.16
N PRO A 107 -2.74 -9.17 16.81
CA PRO A 107 -1.80 -9.30 15.70
C PRO A 107 -2.33 -8.70 14.40
N LEU A 108 -1.45 -8.07 13.63
CA LEU A 108 -1.77 -7.40 12.38
C LEU A 108 -1.10 -8.10 11.20
N ILE A 109 -1.89 -8.53 10.22
CA ILE A 109 -1.40 -9.05 8.95
C ILE A 109 -1.59 -7.95 7.89
N LEU A 110 -0.49 -7.51 7.30
CA LEU A 110 -0.45 -6.57 6.19
C LEU A 110 -0.19 -7.37 4.91
N ILE A 111 -1.07 -7.26 3.92
CA ILE A 111 -0.96 -7.97 2.65
C ILE A 111 -0.93 -6.96 1.52
N ALA A 112 0.11 -7.03 0.69
CA ALA A 112 0.26 -6.21 -0.49
C ALA A 112 0.36 -7.08 -1.75
N ALA A 113 -0.25 -6.62 -2.84
CA ALA A 113 0.12 -7.05 -4.19
C ALA A 113 0.64 -5.87 -5.01
N SER A 114 1.75 -6.05 -5.72
CA SER A 114 2.35 -5.02 -6.57
C SER A 114 2.53 -3.70 -5.80
N THR A 115 2.05 -2.56 -6.31
CA THR A 115 2.13 -1.24 -5.64
C THR A 115 1.27 -1.11 -4.38
N GLY A 116 0.46 -2.11 -4.00
CA GLY A 116 -0.28 -2.13 -2.75
C GLY A 116 0.60 -1.98 -1.50
N VAL A 117 1.90 -2.28 -1.61
CA VAL A 117 2.89 -2.09 -0.54
C VAL A 117 3.01 -0.63 -0.10
N THR A 118 2.63 0.33 -0.96
CA THR A 118 2.62 1.77 -0.67
C THR A 118 1.76 2.08 0.56
N GLN A 119 0.56 1.49 0.62
CA GLN A 119 -0.33 1.62 1.76
C GLN A 119 0.26 0.97 3.02
N MET A 120 0.88 -0.21 2.85
CA MET A 120 1.50 -0.95 3.95
C MET A 120 2.69 -0.20 4.55
N LYS A 121 3.48 0.49 3.72
CA LYS A 121 4.59 1.35 4.16
C LYS A 121 4.10 2.44 5.13
N SER A 122 3.04 3.17 4.77
CA SER A 122 2.49 4.22 5.63
C SER A 122 2.04 3.66 6.98
N ILE A 123 1.37 2.51 6.96
CA ILE A 123 0.87 1.81 8.16
C ILE A 123 2.02 1.33 9.05
N ILE A 124 3.00 0.61 8.50
CA ILE A 124 4.05 0.01 9.30
C ILE A 124 4.99 1.08 9.89
N GLU A 125 5.34 2.12 9.11
CA GLU A 125 6.14 3.24 9.61
C GLU A 125 5.38 4.04 10.69
N PHE A 126 4.05 4.13 10.59
CA PHE A 126 3.23 4.74 11.63
C PHE A 126 3.28 3.93 12.93
N ILE A 127 3.14 2.61 12.86
CA ILE A 127 3.18 1.76 14.05
C ILE A 127 4.59 1.75 14.67
N LEU A 128 5.64 1.63 13.84
CA LEU A 128 7.03 1.69 14.30
C LEU A 128 7.33 3.00 15.03
N HIS A 129 6.82 4.13 14.54
CA HIS A 129 6.99 5.44 15.18
C HIS A 129 6.30 5.53 16.55
N HIS A 130 5.11 4.95 16.71
CA HIS A 130 4.32 5.03 17.95
C HIS A 130 4.60 3.87 18.92
N GLY A 131 5.36 2.87 18.49
CA GLY A 131 5.69 1.67 19.26
C GLY A 131 4.86 0.47 18.82
N VAL A 132 5.55 -0.63 18.52
CA VAL A 132 4.93 -1.91 18.19
C VAL A 132 4.55 -2.64 19.48
N VAL A 133 3.26 -2.94 19.66
CA VAL A 133 2.74 -3.62 20.86
C VAL A 133 2.18 -5.01 20.58
N GLN A 134 1.97 -5.34 19.31
CA GLN A 134 1.47 -6.62 18.82
C GLN A 134 2.29 -7.05 17.60
N PRO A 135 2.40 -8.37 17.33
CA PRO A 135 3.07 -8.86 16.13
C PRO A 135 2.47 -8.28 14.84
N ILE A 136 3.34 -7.92 13.90
CA ILE A 136 2.99 -7.46 12.55
C ILE A 136 3.62 -8.41 11.55
N ALA A 137 2.82 -8.97 10.65
CA ALA A 137 3.31 -9.79 9.55
C ALA A 137 2.99 -9.12 8.22
N LEU A 138 4.04 -8.67 7.51
CA LEU A 138 3.94 -8.09 6.18
C LEU A 138 4.20 -9.17 5.12
N TYR A 139 3.21 -9.40 4.27
CA TYR A 139 3.34 -10.24 3.08
C TYR A 139 3.26 -9.38 1.84
N TRP A 140 4.25 -9.48 0.97
CA TRP A 140 4.27 -8.72 -0.29
C TRP A 140 4.34 -9.66 -1.50
N GLY A 141 3.21 -9.82 -2.17
CA GLY A 141 3.07 -10.57 -3.40
C GLY A 141 3.42 -9.76 -4.64
N VAL A 142 4.27 -10.31 -5.49
CA VAL A 142 4.63 -9.74 -6.79
C VAL A 142 4.69 -10.81 -7.87
N VAL A 143 4.70 -10.40 -9.14
CA VAL A 143 4.81 -11.33 -10.27
C VAL A 143 6.23 -11.87 -10.35
N ALA A 144 7.20 -10.97 -10.43
CA ALA A 144 8.63 -11.25 -10.45
C ALA A 144 9.33 -10.61 -9.26
N ASP A 145 10.41 -11.22 -8.76
CA ASP A 145 11.31 -10.66 -7.73
C ASP A 145 11.78 -9.23 -8.03
N SER A 146 11.98 -8.88 -9.30
CA SER A 146 12.34 -7.52 -9.72
C SER A 146 11.30 -6.46 -9.36
N ASP A 147 10.04 -6.84 -9.13
CA ASP A 147 8.96 -5.95 -8.68
C ASP A 147 9.01 -5.66 -7.16
N LEU A 148 9.86 -6.31 -6.37
CA LEU A 148 10.08 -6.04 -4.94
C LEU A 148 10.93 -4.77 -4.73
N TYR A 149 10.48 -3.65 -5.28
CA TYR A 149 11.23 -2.39 -5.38
C TYR A 149 11.56 -1.70 -4.04
N MET A 150 11.08 -2.24 -2.92
CA MET A 150 11.38 -1.82 -1.53
C MET A 150 11.80 -2.99 -0.65
N ASN A 151 12.35 -4.07 -1.24
CA ASN A 151 12.68 -5.28 -0.49
C ASN A 151 13.58 -4.98 0.73
N ASP A 152 14.69 -4.28 0.51
CA ASP A 152 15.65 -3.91 1.57
C ASP A 152 15.01 -3.10 2.71
N LEU A 153 14.07 -2.20 2.36
CA LEU A 153 13.34 -1.41 3.35
C LEU A 153 12.43 -2.32 4.19
N CYS A 154 11.71 -3.25 3.55
CA CYS A 154 10.86 -4.20 4.25
C CYS A 154 11.66 -5.15 5.15
N GLU A 155 12.81 -5.64 4.68
CA GLU A 155 13.76 -6.44 5.47
C GLU A 155 14.31 -5.67 6.67
N SER A 156 14.50 -4.36 6.52
CA SER A 156 14.96 -3.49 7.62
C SER A 156 13.91 -3.37 8.73
N TRP A 157 12.62 -3.35 8.38
CA TRP A 157 11.53 -3.34 9.38
C TRP A 157 11.48 -4.67 10.14
N ALA A 158 11.74 -5.79 9.46
CA ALA A 158 11.78 -7.12 10.07
C ALA A 158 12.99 -7.36 11.00
N GLN A 159 13.90 -6.37 11.15
CA GLN A 159 14.89 -6.40 12.22
C GLN A 159 14.28 -6.11 13.61
N HIS A 160 13.02 -5.64 13.67
CA HIS A 160 12.28 -5.48 14.91
C HIS A 160 11.64 -6.81 15.32
N ASP A 161 11.81 -7.24 16.59
CA ASP A 161 11.41 -8.57 17.09
C ASP A 161 9.92 -8.94 16.89
N LEU A 162 9.05 -7.92 16.76
CA LEU A 162 7.61 -8.07 16.53
C LEU A 162 7.18 -7.88 15.07
N VAL A 163 8.11 -7.75 14.13
CA VAL A 163 7.79 -7.55 12.71
C VAL A 163 8.38 -8.70 11.90
N THR A 164 7.55 -9.36 11.10
CA THR A 164 7.98 -10.34 10.10
C THR A 164 7.67 -9.82 8.71
N TYR A 165 8.54 -10.11 7.75
CA TYR A 165 8.36 -9.77 6.35
C TYR A 165 8.56 -11.03 5.49
N GLU A 166 7.59 -11.30 4.62
CA GLU A 166 7.59 -12.44 3.72
C GLU A 166 7.27 -11.97 2.28
N PRO A 167 8.29 -11.81 1.42
CA PRO A 167 8.09 -11.60 -0.01
C PRO A 167 7.63 -12.88 -0.71
N VAL A 168 6.68 -12.76 -1.65
CA VAL A 168 6.10 -13.89 -2.38
C VAL A 168 6.09 -13.61 -3.88
N VAL A 169 6.71 -14.50 -4.66
CA VAL A 169 6.76 -14.39 -6.13
C VAL A 169 5.78 -15.38 -6.77
N SER A 170 4.82 -14.88 -7.55
CA SER A 170 3.78 -15.74 -8.13
C SER A 170 4.20 -16.46 -9.40
N GLU A 171 5.15 -15.91 -10.17
CA GLU A 171 5.68 -16.50 -11.42
C GLU A 171 7.19 -16.73 -11.29
N PRO A 172 7.63 -17.74 -10.51
CA PRO A 172 9.05 -17.98 -10.24
C PRO A 172 9.89 -18.24 -11.50
N GLU A 173 9.28 -18.68 -12.61
CA GLU A 173 9.92 -18.80 -13.91
C GLU A 173 10.42 -17.46 -14.48
N THR A 174 9.85 -16.34 -14.03
CA THR A 174 10.30 -14.98 -14.40
C THR A 174 11.42 -14.46 -13.50
N SER A 175 11.78 -15.23 -12.46
CA SER A 175 12.74 -14.87 -11.41
C SER A 175 13.70 -16.04 -11.14
N PRO A 176 14.64 -16.33 -12.05
CA PRO A 176 15.45 -17.56 -12.00
C PRO A 176 16.36 -17.66 -10.77
N ASP A 177 16.73 -16.53 -10.17
CA ASP A 177 17.57 -16.47 -8.96
C ASP A 177 16.74 -16.42 -7.66
N TRP A 178 15.41 -16.43 -7.76
CA TRP A 178 14.52 -16.40 -6.60
C TRP A 178 14.55 -17.73 -5.85
N THR A 179 14.86 -17.64 -4.56
CA THR A 179 14.90 -18.80 -3.64
C THR A 179 13.92 -18.66 -2.48
N GLY A 180 13.16 -17.55 -2.44
CA GLY A 180 12.15 -17.30 -1.42
C GLY A 180 10.81 -17.97 -1.74
N ARG A 181 9.76 -17.52 -1.07
CA ARG A 181 8.42 -18.12 -1.21
C ARG A 181 7.81 -17.86 -2.58
N THR A 182 7.07 -18.85 -3.07
CA THR A 182 6.39 -18.79 -4.36
C THR A 182 4.89 -19.03 -4.23
N GLY A 183 4.11 -18.49 -5.17
CA GLY A 183 2.67 -18.72 -5.28
C GLY A 183 1.85 -17.48 -4.96
N LEU A 184 0.60 -17.69 -4.53
CA LEU A 184 -0.30 -16.58 -4.19
C LEU A 184 -0.05 -16.09 -2.76
N VAL A 185 0.01 -14.77 -2.60
CA VAL A 185 0.32 -14.15 -1.30
C VAL A 185 -0.69 -14.49 -0.20
N GLY A 186 -1.98 -14.63 -0.52
CA GLY A 186 -2.98 -15.07 0.45
C GLY A 186 -2.73 -16.50 0.95
N ASP A 187 -2.25 -17.39 0.08
CA ASP A 187 -1.95 -18.79 0.41
C ASP A 187 -0.74 -18.90 1.32
N ALA A 188 0.24 -18.02 1.12
CA ALA A 188 1.39 -17.90 2.00
C ALA A 188 0.94 -17.62 3.45
N VAL A 189 0.06 -16.63 3.63
CA VAL A 189 -0.54 -16.33 4.95
C VAL A 189 -1.26 -17.55 5.52
N LEU A 190 -2.11 -18.22 4.74
CA LEU A 190 -2.86 -19.40 5.21
C LEU A 190 -1.99 -20.61 5.55
N SER A 191 -0.74 -20.63 5.09
CA SER A 191 0.23 -21.67 5.41
C SER A 191 0.94 -21.39 6.74
N ASP A 192 1.04 -20.12 7.11
CA ASP A 192 1.79 -19.68 8.30
C ASP A 192 0.88 -19.39 9.50
N PHE A 193 -0.41 -19.15 9.25
CA PHE A 193 -1.42 -18.88 10.28
C PHE A 193 -2.47 -19.98 10.34
N GLU A 194 -2.47 -20.75 11.44
CA GLU A 194 -3.47 -21.79 11.69
C GLU A 194 -4.83 -21.23 12.16
N ASP A 195 -4.81 -20.10 12.87
CA ASP A 195 -6.00 -19.44 13.43
C ASP A 195 -6.03 -17.96 13.03
N LEU A 196 -7.09 -17.57 12.33
CA LEU A 196 -7.35 -16.19 11.90
C LEU A 196 -8.49 -15.52 12.69
N SER A 197 -9.04 -16.18 13.72
CA SER A 197 -10.22 -15.68 14.43
C SER A 197 -9.97 -14.38 15.20
N ASP A 198 -8.73 -14.14 15.64
CA ASP A 198 -8.33 -12.95 16.40
C ASP A 198 -7.11 -12.21 15.79
N VAL A 199 -7.14 -12.00 14.48
CA VAL A 199 -6.17 -11.13 13.79
C VAL A 199 -6.88 -9.95 13.12
N SER A 200 -6.15 -8.85 12.93
CA SER A 200 -6.54 -7.75 12.05
C SER A 200 -5.82 -7.91 10.73
N VAL A 201 -6.52 -7.72 9.61
CA VAL A 201 -5.96 -7.83 8.27
C VAL A 201 -6.16 -6.52 7.52
N VAL A 202 -5.09 -5.98 6.93
CA VAL A 202 -5.20 -4.89 5.95
C VAL A 202 -4.64 -5.41 4.63
N VAL A 203 -5.41 -5.31 3.55
CA VAL A 203 -4.99 -5.76 2.23
C VAL A 203 -5.06 -4.64 1.19
N GLY A 204 -3.97 -4.49 0.44
CA GLY A 204 -3.83 -3.54 -0.66
C GLY A 204 -3.48 -4.26 -1.96
N GLY A 205 -4.23 -3.99 -3.02
CA GLY A 205 -3.98 -4.55 -4.35
C GLY A 205 -5.23 -4.54 -5.23
N GLY A 206 -5.19 -5.26 -6.35
CA GLY A 206 -6.30 -5.31 -7.31
C GLY A 206 -7.54 -6.03 -6.76
N PRO A 207 -8.76 -5.67 -7.23
CA PRO A 207 -10.01 -6.23 -6.71
C PRO A 207 -10.05 -7.76 -6.67
N ALA A 208 -9.62 -8.43 -7.75
CA ALA A 208 -9.64 -9.89 -7.82
C ALA A 208 -8.79 -10.55 -6.71
N MET A 209 -7.60 -10.01 -6.42
CA MET A 209 -6.72 -10.53 -5.37
C MET A 209 -7.32 -10.28 -3.98
N VAL A 210 -7.81 -9.07 -3.72
CA VAL A 210 -8.40 -8.70 -2.42
C VAL A 210 -9.58 -9.60 -2.08
N TYR A 211 -10.48 -9.79 -3.05
CA TYR A 211 -11.68 -10.59 -2.89
C TYR A 211 -11.38 -12.09 -2.77
N ALA A 212 -10.44 -12.62 -3.54
CA ALA A 212 -10.00 -14.02 -3.40
C ALA A 212 -9.34 -14.26 -2.03
N THR A 213 -8.60 -13.29 -1.51
CA THR A 213 -8.01 -13.35 -0.16
C THR A 213 -9.10 -13.35 0.91
N LEU A 214 -10.08 -12.44 0.80
CA LEU A 214 -11.19 -12.35 1.75
C LEU A 214 -11.96 -13.66 1.86
N ASP A 215 -12.42 -14.21 0.73
CA ASP A 215 -13.24 -15.42 0.72
C ASP A 215 -12.53 -16.57 1.45
N ARG A 216 -11.27 -16.79 1.11
CA ARG A 216 -10.47 -17.88 1.68
C ARG A 216 -10.14 -17.67 3.15
N PHE A 217 -9.95 -16.43 3.58
CA PHE A 217 -9.67 -16.13 4.97
C PHE A 217 -10.91 -16.31 5.83
N VAL A 218 -12.08 -15.90 5.32
CA VAL A 218 -13.38 -16.14 5.99
C VAL A 218 -13.69 -17.63 6.08
N GLU A 219 -13.42 -18.42 5.03
CA GLU A 219 -13.50 -19.88 5.08
C GLU A 219 -12.59 -20.50 6.15
N ARG A 220 -11.47 -19.83 6.48
CA ARG A 220 -10.51 -20.21 7.52
C ARG A 220 -10.77 -19.56 8.88
N GLY A 221 -11.94 -18.94 9.06
CA GLY A 221 -12.41 -18.44 10.35
C GLY A 221 -12.09 -16.98 10.66
N LEU A 222 -11.55 -16.20 9.71
CA LEU A 222 -11.42 -14.76 9.87
C LEU A 222 -12.82 -14.11 9.91
N PRO A 223 -13.16 -13.34 10.95
CA PRO A 223 -14.34 -12.48 10.90
C PRO A 223 -14.16 -11.44 9.78
N GLU A 224 -15.08 -11.37 8.82
CA GLU A 224 -14.98 -10.44 7.67
C GLU A 224 -14.71 -9.00 8.10
N ALA A 225 -15.33 -8.54 9.19
CA ALA A 225 -15.14 -7.21 9.76
C ALA A 225 -13.70 -6.92 10.25
N ASN A 226 -12.86 -7.95 10.41
CA ASN A 226 -11.46 -7.81 10.78
C ASN A 226 -10.54 -7.55 9.58
N MET A 227 -11.05 -7.66 8.35
CA MET A 227 -10.31 -7.38 7.12
C MET A 227 -10.70 -6.00 6.57
N GLN A 228 -9.70 -5.18 6.24
CA GLN A 228 -9.88 -3.85 5.68
C GLN A 228 -9.19 -3.73 4.32
N SER A 229 -9.86 -3.05 3.39
CA SER A 229 -9.32 -2.67 2.09
C SER A 229 -10.13 -1.53 1.49
N ASP A 230 -9.48 -0.58 0.82
CA ASP A 230 -10.20 0.46 0.05
C ASP A 230 -11.01 -0.13 -1.12
N ILE A 231 -10.67 -1.34 -1.58
CA ILE A 231 -11.40 -2.05 -2.64
C ILE A 231 -12.86 -2.28 -2.26
N PHE A 232 -13.17 -2.52 -0.99
CA PHE A 232 -14.55 -2.75 -0.54
C PHE A 232 -15.45 -1.54 -0.76
N SER A 233 -14.89 -0.33 -0.73
CA SER A 233 -15.59 0.91 -1.03
C SER A 233 -15.53 1.28 -2.51
N TYR A 234 -14.38 1.11 -3.17
CA TYR A 234 -14.14 1.56 -4.55
C TYR A 234 -14.73 0.61 -5.61
N ALA A 235 -14.69 -0.70 -5.36
CA ALA A 235 -15.14 -1.73 -6.27
C ALA A 235 -15.97 -2.79 -5.50
N PRO A 236 -17.11 -2.41 -4.91
CA PRO A 236 -17.96 -3.34 -4.16
C PRO A 236 -18.44 -4.47 -5.07
N ARG A 237 -18.51 -5.69 -4.53
CA ARG A 237 -19.21 -6.80 -5.21
C ARG A 237 -20.68 -6.42 -5.42
N PRO A 238 -21.34 -6.91 -6.48
CA PRO A 238 -22.78 -6.85 -6.59
C PRO A 238 -23.41 -7.45 -5.32
N THR A 239 -24.43 -6.79 -4.78
CA THR A 239 -25.27 -7.40 -3.75
C THR A 239 -26.23 -8.36 -4.44
N ASP A 240 -26.28 -9.60 -3.97
CA ASP A 240 -27.25 -10.61 -4.42
C ASP A 240 -28.70 -10.23 -4.05
#